data_AF-A0A2S9WVV7-F1
#
_entry.id   AF-A0A2S9WVV7-F1
#
_cell.length_a   1.000
_cell.length_b   1.000
_cell.length_c   1.000
_cell.angle_alpha   90.00
_cell.angle_beta   90.00
_cell.angle_gamma   90.00
#
_symmetry.space_group_name_H-M   'P 1'
#
loop_
_entity.id
_entity.type
_entity.pdbx_description
1 polymer ?
#
loop_
_entity_poly.entity_id
_entity_poly.type
_entity_poly.pdbx_seq_one_letter_code
_entity_poly.pdbx_strand_id
1 'polypeptide(L)'
;MAEEVNNYSGKLSTFSIILIVIAFLFIVFSFFAPYIFTEFSWLILSDNSPLGDTLGGIMNPFIAIGAAILTFLAFYMQFKANKQQREQFTQQLKEDKRQFSEELEEQRKQFERTQFENQFYEMIRLHKENVNEMKIIQYSHPIPDKSNDHRVITGREVFDIYLKEFNIIYQIASFYKETSIGFNQFKSAYSIFYDGASLVPHILKDQTNINSIINLKEPNLNGDLYDVSKVYQESKYYRLSSWVNKLRLVKGLSIEDLRIDVFKGHSSQLSHYYRHLYQTVKFVCNQRRELLKYEDKRNYLRILRAQLSNEEQVLLFYNWHADYGNNWENSNHKFFTDYRMIHNIRESLLVSDIDIVQIFNDVHPNIRKEDGRENDPLFEFQD
;
A
#
# COMPACT_ATOMS: atom_id res chain seq x y z
N MET A 1 -34.17 -26.20 -10.86
CA MET A 1 -34.79 -27.50 -10.52
C MET A 1 -34.20 -27.98 -9.20
N ALA A 2 -34.74 -27.45 -8.11
CA ALA A 2 -34.39 -27.83 -6.75
C ALA A 2 -35.70 -27.83 -5.97
N GLU A 3 -36.55 -28.82 -6.25
CA GLU A 3 -37.76 -29.10 -5.49
C GLU A 3 -37.71 -30.56 -5.06
N GLU A 4 -38.19 -30.79 -3.84
CA GLU A 4 -38.27 -32.04 -3.10
C GLU A 4 -37.00 -32.53 -2.38
N VAL A 5 -36.49 -31.72 -1.45
CA VAL A 5 -36.05 -32.30 -0.18
C VAL A 5 -37.32 -32.69 0.58
N ASN A 6 -37.85 -33.86 0.23
CA ASN A 6 -39.01 -34.43 0.89
C ASN A 6 -38.63 -34.71 2.35
N ASN A 7 -39.22 -33.91 3.25
CA ASN A 7 -39.09 -34.02 4.69
C ASN A 7 -39.79 -35.32 5.11
N TYR A 8 -39.08 -36.45 5.00
CA TYR A 8 -39.57 -37.72 5.50
C TYR A 8 -39.60 -37.65 7.03
N SER A 9 -40.77 -37.26 7.57
CA SER A 9 -41.16 -37.65 8.92
C SER A 9 -40.85 -39.13 9.09
N GLY A 10 -40.37 -39.56 10.26
CA GLY A 10 -39.99 -40.95 10.58
C GLY A 10 -41.10 -42.00 10.47
N LYS A 11 -42.12 -41.77 9.64
CA LYS A 11 -43.20 -42.69 9.29
C LYS A 11 -42.69 -43.71 8.26
N LEU A 12 -42.89 -44.99 8.57
CA LEU A 12 -42.70 -46.09 7.63
C LEU A 12 -43.50 -45.83 6.35
N SER A 13 -42.90 -46.12 5.20
CA SER A 13 -43.59 -45.99 3.92
C SER A 13 -44.78 -46.95 3.87
N THR A 14 -45.87 -46.56 3.18
CA THR A 14 -47.06 -47.41 2.99
C THR A 14 -46.68 -48.78 2.45
N PHE A 15 -45.68 -48.85 1.56
CA PHE A 15 -45.12 -50.10 1.04
C PHE A 15 -44.48 -50.97 2.13
N SER A 16 -43.67 -50.38 3.00
CA SER A 16 -43.06 -51.08 4.14
C SER A 16 -44.12 -51.63 5.10
N ILE A 17 -45.19 -50.85 5.37
CA ILE A 17 -46.30 -51.27 6.23
C ILE A 17 -47.05 -52.46 5.60
N ILE A 18 -47.33 -52.41 4.30
CA ILE A 18 -47.98 -53.51 3.57
C ILE A 18 -47.14 -54.79 3.66
N LEU A 19 -45.81 -54.71 3.46
CA LEU A 19 -44.94 -55.88 3.57
C LEU A 19 -44.88 -56.46 4.99
N ILE A 20 -44.91 -55.60 6.03
CA ILE A 20 -44.97 -56.06 7.42
C ILE A 20 -46.29 -56.80 7.69
N VAL A 21 -47.41 -56.26 7.21
CA VAL A 21 -48.74 -56.89 7.35
C VAL A 21 -48.78 -58.23 6.61
N ILE A 22 -48.26 -58.30 5.39
CA ILE A 22 -48.20 -59.54 4.61
C ILE A 22 -47.33 -60.58 5.33
N ALA A 23 -46.14 -60.21 5.80
CA ALA A 23 -45.27 -61.12 6.55
C ALA A 23 -45.95 -61.62 7.84
N PHE A 24 -46.65 -60.74 8.55
CA PHE A 24 -47.41 -61.10 9.74
C PHE A 24 -48.55 -62.07 9.42
N LEU A 25 -49.30 -61.84 8.33
CA LEU A 25 -50.35 -62.74 7.89
C LEU A 25 -49.80 -64.14 7.54
N PHE A 26 -48.63 -64.24 6.90
CA PHE A 26 -47.99 -65.53 6.63
C PHE A 26 -47.55 -66.26 7.90
N ILE A 27 -47.03 -65.54 8.89
CA ILE A 27 -46.64 -66.12 10.18
C ILE A 27 -47.89 -66.61 10.94
N VAL A 28 -48.96 -65.81 10.98
CA VAL A 28 -50.22 -66.20 11.62
C VAL A 28 -50.84 -67.40 10.88
N PHE A 29 -50.89 -67.37 9.55
CA PHE A 29 -51.40 -68.46 8.73
C PHE A 29 -50.64 -69.76 8.95
N SER A 30 -49.32 -69.71 9.20
CA SER A 30 -48.52 -70.90 9.53
C SER A 30 -49.11 -71.71 10.68
N PHE A 31 -49.66 -71.07 11.72
CA PHE A 31 -50.28 -71.77 12.85
C PHE A 31 -51.61 -72.45 12.51
N PHE A 32 -52.32 -71.95 11.49
CA PHE A 32 -53.60 -72.53 11.03
C PHE A 32 -53.43 -73.51 9.86
N ALA A 33 -52.31 -73.45 9.15
CA ALA A 33 -52.02 -74.28 7.99
C ALA A 33 -52.12 -75.80 8.29
N PRO A 34 -51.55 -76.34 9.39
CA PRO A 34 -51.70 -77.75 9.70
C PRO A 34 -53.14 -78.20 9.81
N TYR A 35 -54.00 -77.42 10.50
CA TYR A 35 -55.42 -77.73 10.66
C TYR A 35 -56.16 -77.74 9.31
N ILE A 36 -55.90 -76.73 8.47
CA ILE A 36 -56.57 -76.59 7.17
C ILE A 36 -56.13 -77.69 6.20
N PHE A 37 -54.83 -77.98 6.12
CA PHE A 37 -54.30 -78.93 5.13
C PHE A 37 -54.49 -80.40 5.50
N THR A 38 -54.70 -80.73 6.78
CA THR A 38 -54.97 -82.11 7.23
C THR A 38 -56.47 -82.46 7.24
N GLU A 39 -57.37 -81.54 7.61
CA GLU A 39 -58.83 -81.85 7.62
C GLU A 39 -59.45 -81.85 6.22
N PHE A 40 -58.98 -81.01 5.29
CA PHE A 40 -59.51 -80.94 3.92
C PHE A 40 -58.92 -81.98 2.95
N SER A 41 -58.21 -82.99 3.46
CA SER A 41 -57.74 -84.18 2.71
C SER A 41 -56.78 -83.90 1.53
N TRP A 42 -56.06 -82.78 1.53
CA TRP A 42 -55.09 -82.46 0.46
C TRP A 42 -53.71 -83.11 0.65
N LEU A 43 -53.41 -83.59 1.85
CA LEU A 43 -52.18 -84.29 2.20
C LEU A 43 -52.53 -85.56 2.97
N ILE A 44 -52.15 -86.72 2.42
CA ILE A 44 -52.35 -88.03 3.06
C ILE A 44 -51.20 -88.24 4.05
N LEU A 45 -51.51 -88.17 5.35
CA LEU A 45 -50.57 -88.53 6.41
C LEU A 45 -50.32 -90.04 6.39
N SER A 46 -49.05 -90.46 6.39
CA SER A 46 -48.71 -91.86 6.68
C SER A 46 -48.66 -92.05 8.20
N ASP A 47 -49.24 -93.15 8.69
CA ASP A 47 -49.46 -93.40 10.12
C ASP A 47 -48.19 -93.48 10.98
N ASN A 48 -47.00 -93.46 10.37
CA ASN A 48 -45.71 -93.64 11.05
C ASN A 48 -44.78 -92.41 10.99
N SER A 49 -45.24 -91.27 10.48
CA SER A 49 -44.40 -90.05 10.44
C SER A 49 -44.45 -89.32 11.78
N PRO A 50 -43.30 -88.92 12.38
CA PRO A 50 -43.28 -88.17 13.63
C PRO A 50 -44.13 -86.89 13.53
N LEU A 51 -45.04 -86.67 14.48
CA LEU A 51 -45.97 -85.54 14.49
C LEU A 51 -45.26 -84.18 14.32
N GLY A 52 -44.07 -84.05 14.91
CA GLY A 52 -43.24 -82.84 14.78
C GLY A 52 -42.73 -82.59 13.36
N ASP A 53 -42.39 -83.63 12.60
CA ASP A 53 -41.86 -83.50 11.24
C ASP A 53 -42.95 -83.08 10.26
N THR A 54 -44.17 -83.61 10.41
CA THR A 54 -45.31 -83.24 9.55
C THR A 54 -45.83 -81.83 9.84
N LEU A 55 -45.92 -81.44 11.12
CA LEU A 55 -46.26 -80.08 11.50
C LEU A 55 -45.19 -79.09 11.03
N GLY A 56 -43.91 -79.41 11.24
CA GLY A 56 -42.79 -78.61 10.75
C GLY A 56 -42.79 -78.46 9.22
N GLY A 57 -43.04 -79.54 8.48
CA GLY A 57 -43.09 -79.53 7.01
C GLY A 57 -44.16 -78.62 6.42
N ILE A 58 -45.32 -78.49 7.09
CA ILE A 58 -46.43 -77.61 6.66
C ILE A 58 -46.23 -76.18 7.16
N MET A 59 -45.73 -75.99 8.40
CA MET A 59 -45.59 -74.67 9.01
C MET A 59 -44.39 -73.88 8.48
N ASN A 60 -43.24 -74.55 8.31
CA ASN A 60 -41.96 -73.91 8.02
C ASN A 60 -41.95 -73.10 6.72
N PRO A 61 -42.57 -73.53 5.60
CA PRO A 61 -42.60 -72.73 4.37
C PRO A 61 -43.23 -71.34 4.57
N PHE A 62 -44.32 -71.24 5.34
CA PHE A 62 -44.99 -69.96 5.58
C PHE A 62 -44.19 -69.06 6.55
N ILE A 63 -43.58 -69.64 7.57
CA ILE A 63 -42.65 -68.91 8.47
C ILE A 63 -41.45 -68.41 7.67
N ALA A 64 -40.88 -69.25 6.78
CA ALA A 64 -39.76 -68.89 5.93
C ALA A 64 -40.09 -67.74 4.97
N ILE A 65 -41.29 -67.72 4.38
CA ILE A 65 -41.75 -66.59 3.54
C ILE A 65 -41.88 -65.32 4.37
N GLY A 66 -42.51 -65.38 5.55
CA GLY A 66 -42.62 -64.23 6.45
C GLY A 66 -41.25 -63.69 6.88
N ALA A 67 -40.34 -64.57 7.28
CA ALA A 67 -38.96 -64.24 7.63
C ALA A 67 -38.16 -63.65 6.46
N ALA A 68 -38.32 -64.18 5.24
CA ALA A 68 -37.66 -63.66 4.05
C ALA A 68 -38.15 -62.23 3.72
N ILE A 69 -39.45 -61.96 3.84
CA ILE A 69 -40.02 -60.61 3.62
C ILE A 69 -39.48 -59.62 4.67
N LEU A 70 -39.46 -60.00 5.95
CA LEU A 70 -38.93 -59.15 7.02
C LEU A 70 -37.42 -58.89 6.85
N THR A 71 -36.66 -59.93 6.47
CA THR A 71 -35.23 -59.82 6.21
C THR A 71 -34.95 -58.91 5.02
N PHE A 72 -35.71 -59.07 3.92
CA PHE A 72 -35.64 -58.17 2.77
C PHE A 72 -35.95 -56.73 3.17
N LEU A 73 -36.99 -56.50 3.97
CA LEU A 73 -37.36 -55.17 4.44
C LEU A 73 -36.25 -54.54 5.30
N ALA A 74 -35.62 -55.31 6.20
CA ALA A 74 -34.50 -54.85 7.01
C ALA A 74 -33.32 -54.40 6.11
N PHE A 75 -32.93 -55.22 5.14
CA PHE A 75 -31.88 -54.87 4.17
C PHE A 75 -32.26 -53.66 3.31
N TYR A 76 -33.52 -53.55 2.90
CA TYR A 76 -34.00 -52.42 2.12
C TYR A 76 -33.93 -51.10 2.91
N MET A 77 -34.35 -51.11 4.18
CA MET A 77 -34.23 -49.94 5.06
C MET A 77 -32.76 -49.56 5.29
N GLN A 78 -31.87 -50.54 5.49
CA GLN A 78 -30.44 -50.30 5.64
C GLN A 78 -29.82 -49.72 4.36
N PHE A 79 -30.19 -50.23 3.19
CA PHE A 79 -29.75 -49.70 1.89
C PHE A 79 -30.21 -48.25 1.71
N LYS A 80 -31.46 -47.93 2.02
CA LYS A 80 -32.00 -46.57 1.95
C LYS A 80 -31.26 -45.62 2.91
N ALA A 81 -31.01 -46.05 4.15
CA ALA A 81 -30.25 -45.28 5.13
C ALA A 81 -28.81 -45.02 4.66
N ASN A 82 -28.12 -46.03 4.11
CA ASN A 82 -26.78 -45.88 3.56
C ASN A 82 -26.74 -44.90 2.37
N LYS A 83 -27.74 -44.95 1.49
CA LYS A 83 -27.86 -44.00 0.38
C LYS A 83 -27.97 -42.56 0.90
N GLN A 84 -28.86 -42.32 1.86
CA GLN A 84 -29.04 -41.01 2.47
C GLN A 84 -27.76 -40.53 3.19
N GLN A 85 -27.10 -41.41 3.94
CA GLN A 85 -25.84 -41.10 4.60
C GLN A 85 -24.75 -40.69 3.59
N ARG A 86 -24.66 -41.39 2.46
CA ARG A 86 -23.71 -41.04 1.38
C ARG A 86 -24.03 -39.69 0.74
N GLU A 87 -25.31 -39.38 0.55
CA GLU A 87 -25.77 -38.08 0.04
C GLU A 87 -25.43 -36.95 1.01
N GLN A 88 -25.73 -37.11 2.31
CA GLN A 88 -25.38 -36.15 3.36
C GLN A 88 -23.87 -35.93 3.45
N PHE A 89 -23.09 -37.02 3.44
CA PHE A 89 -21.63 -36.95 3.46
C PHE A 89 -21.07 -36.20 2.23
N THR A 90 -21.64 -36.44 1.05
CA THR A 90 -21.21 -35.74 -0.17
C THR A 90 -21.53 -34.25 -0.12
N GLN A 91 -22.70 -33.89 0.43
CA GLN A 91 -23.07 -32.48 0.65
C GLN A 91 -22.14 -31.81 1.66
N GLN A 92 -21.84 -32.48 2.77
CA GLN A 92 -20.90 -32.00 3.78
C GLN A 92 -19.51 -31.78 3.19
N LEU A 93 -18.96 -32.74 2.44
CA LEU A 93 -17.67 -32.58 1.76
C LEU A 93 -17.65 -31.39 0.79
N LYS A 94 -18.77 -31.11 0.11
CA LYS A 94 -18.87 -29.96 -0.80
C LYS A 94 -18.86 -28.65 -0.02
N GLU A 95 -19.59 -28.59 1.09
CA GLU A 95 -19.66 -27.42 1.96
C GLU A 95 -18.32 -27.16 2.66
N ASP A 96 -17.68 -28.19 3.22
CA ASP A 96 -16.36 -28.09 3.85
C ASP A 96 -15.32 -27.58 2.85
N LYS A 97 -15.34 -28.08 1.60
CA LYS A 97 -14.46 -27.57 0.52
C LYS A 97 -14.73 -26.12 0.19
N ARG A 98 -15.99 -25.68 0.20
CA ARG A 98 -16.38 -24.30 -0.07
C ARG A 98 -15.87 -23.38 1.04
N GLN A 99 -16.16 -23.73 2.30
CA GLN A 99 -15.71 -22.98 3.48
C GLN A 99 -14.19 -22.88 3.54
N PHE A 100 -13.49 -23.99 3.32
CA PHE A 100 -12.03 -23.99 3.27
C PHE A 100 -11.47 -23.11 2.15
N SER A 101 -12.13 -23.07 0.98
CA SER A 101 -11.71 -22.22 -0.13
C SER A 101 -11.91 -20.73 0.17
N GLU A 102 -13.04 -20.39 0.81
CA GLU A 102 -13.35 -19.03 1.28
C GLU A 102 -12.34 -18.57 2.34
N GLU A 103 -12.06 -19.42 3.34
CA GLU A 103 -11.07 -19.13 4.39
C GLU A 103 -9.66 -18.92 3.83
N LEU A 104 -9.22 -19.77 2.90
CA LEU A 104 -7.93 -19.60 2.23
C LEU A 104 -7.85 -18.28 1.45
N GLU A 105 -8.94 -17.86 0.82
CA GLU A 105 -8.98 -16.58 0.09
C GLU A 105 -8.86 -15.39 1.06
N GLU A 106 -9.56 -15.42 2.20
CA GLU A 106 -9.45 -14.40 3.24
C GLU A 106 -8.05 -14.36 3.85
N GLN A 107 -7.48 -15.52 4.20
CA GLN A 107 -6.12 -15.62 4.72
C GLN A 107 -5.09 -15.07 3.72
N ARG A 108 -5.26 -15.38 2.41
CA ARG A 108 -4.39 -14.83 1.37
C ARG A 108 -4.48 -13.32 1.28
N LYS A 109 -5.69 -12.74 1.32
CA LYS A 109 -5.89 -11.28 1.31
C LYS A 109 -5.22 -10.62 2.53
N GLN A 110 -5.40 -11.21 3.72
CA GLN A 110 -4.78 -10.72 4.93
C GLN A 110 -3.25 -10.81 4.86
N PHE A 111 -2.71 -11.94 4.38
CA PHE A 111 -1.29 -12.13 4.21
C PHE A 111 -0.67 -11.10 3.25
N GLU A 112 -1.30 -10.85 2.10
CA GLU A 112 -0.85 -9.83 1.16
C GLU A 112 -0.86 -8.42 1.77
N ARG A 113 -1.87 -8.10 2.58
CA ARG A 113 -1.93 -6.83 3.32
C ARG A 113 -0.80 -6.71 4.34
N THR A 114 -0.57 -7.75 5.14
CA THR A 114 0.53 -7.79 6.11
C THR A 114 1.89 -7.70 5.43
N GLN A 115 2.11 -8.37 4.29
CA GLN A 115 3.34 -8.26 3.52
C GLN A 115 3.57 -6.83 3.02
N PHE A 116 2.53 -6.21 2.49
CA PHE A 116 2.58 -4.80 2.08
C PHE A 116 2.93 -3.89 3.27
N GLU A 117 2.28 -4.05 4.42
CA GLU A 117 2.52 -3.24 5.62
C GLU A 117 3.96 -3.39 6.12
N ASN A 118 4.46 -4.62 6.22
CA ASN A 118 5.85 -4.88 6.61
C ASN A 118 6.83 -4.20 5.66
N GLN A 119 6.63 -4.33 4.34
CA GLN A 119 7.49 -3.67 3.36
C GLN A 119 7.39 -2.14 3.45
N PHE A 120 6.18 -1.60 3.66
CA PHE A 120 5.97 -0.16 3.82
C PHE A 120 6.70 0.40 5.05
N TYR A 121 6.59 -0.25 6.21
CA TYR A 121 7.27 0.19 7.43
C TYR A 121 8.80 0.05 7.33
N GLU A 122 9.31 -0.97 6.63
CA GLU A 122 10.74 -1.07 6.33
C GLU A 122 11.22 0.07 5.42
N MET A 123 10.43 0.47 4.42
CA MET A 123 10.76 1.63 3.58
C MET A 123 10.75 2.95 4.37
N ILE A 124 9.84 3.11 5.34
CA ILE A 124 9.87 4.25 6.28
C ILE A 124 11.14 4.20 7.14
N ARG A 125 11.52 3.03 7.66
CA ARG A 125 12.73 2.86 8.46
C ARG A 125 13.97 3.26 7.68
N LEU A 126 14.13 2.76 6.45
CA LEU A 126 15.22 3.13 5.54
C LEU A 126 15.23 4.62 5.22
N HIS A 127 14.05 5.24 5.03
CA HIS A 127 13.97 6.68 4.84
C HIS A 127 14.45 7.47 6.08
N LYS A 128 14.08 7.03 7.29
CA LYS A 128 14.56 7.62 8.54
C LYS A 128 16.07 7.42 8.72
N GLU A 129 16.61 6.29 8.30
CA GLU A 129 18.06 6.06 8.28
C GLU A 129 18.77 7.05 7.34
N ASN A 130 18.28 7.23 6.11
CA ASN A 130 18.81 8.26 5.21
C ASN A 130 18.81 9.67 5.84
N VAL A 131 17.72 10.03 6.53
CA VAL A 131 17.62 11.32 7.23
C VAL A 131 18.69 11.40 8.32
N ASN A 132 18.82 10.37 9.16
CA ASN A 132 19.80 10.35 10.24
C ASN A 132 21.26 10.36 9.75
N GLU A 133 21.52 9.79 8.58
CA GLU A 133 22.84 9.80 7.94
C GLU A 133 23.21 11.15 7.32
N MET A 134 22.23 12.03 7.10
CA MET A 134 22.51 13.39 6.65
C MET A 134 23.39 14.11 7.64
N LYS A 135 24.41 14.78 7.11
CA LYS A 135 25.38 15.54 7.89
C LYS A 135 25.80 16.81 7.18
N ILE A 136 26.00 17.85 7.98
CA ILE A 136 26.63 19.10 7.55
C ILE A 136 27.60 19.58 8.63
N ILE A 137 28.73 20.12 8.21
CA ILE A 137 29.74 20.65 9.13
C ILE A 137 29.45 22.14 9.32
N GLN A 138 29.23 22.53 10.57
CA GLN A 138 29.09 23.92 10.98
C GLN A 138 30.33 24.34 11.78
N TYR A 139 31.04 25.35 11.31
CA TYR A 139 32.24 25.90 11.94
C TYR A 139 31.88 26.79 13.12
N SER A 140 32.71 26.79 14.16
CA SER A 140 32.50 27.66 15.33
C SER A 140 32.63 29.15 14.97
N HIS A 141 33.45 29.47 13.96
CA HIS A 141 33.69 30.83 13.48
C HIS A 141 33.33 31.00 12.00
N PRO A 142 32.87 32.20 11.59
CA PRO A 142 32.51 32.50 10.19
C PRO A 142 33.67 32.36 9.18
N ILE A 143 34.90 32.47 9.69
CA ILE A 143 36.12 32.27 8.94
C ILE A 143 36.73 30.97 9.47
N PRO A 144 37.06 30.00 8.61
CA PRO A 144 37.75 28.79 9.04
C PRO A 144 39.13 29.19 9.58
N ASP A 145 39.20 29.40 10.90
CA ASP A 145 40.45 29.56 11.63
C ASP A 145 41.16 28.21 11.73
N LYS A 146 42.46 28.20 12.02
CA LYS A 146 43.25 26.97 12.20
C LYS A 146 42.76 26.11 13.37
N SER A 147 41.87 26.62 14.23
CA SER A 147 41.13 25.80 15.18
C SER A 147 40.08 24.98 14.41
N ASN A 148 40.29 23.68 14.31
CA ASN A 148 39.34 22.69 13.78
C ASN A 148 38.07 22.55 14.65
N ASP A 149 37.63 23.59 15.35
CA ASP A 149 36.42 23.53 16.16
C ASP A 149 35.19 23.65 15.27
N HIS A 150 34.45 22.55 15.17
CA HIS A 150 33.27 22.42 14.33
C HIS A 150 32.24 21.52 15.00
N ARG A 151 30.97 21.87 14.82
CA ARG A 151 29.83 21.02 15.16
C ARG A 151 29.41 20.26 13.91
N VAL A 152 29.27 18.94 14.04
CA VAL A 152 28.59 18.14 13.02
C VAL A 152 27.10 18.16 13.33
N ILE A 153 26.32 18.71 12.41
CA ILE A 153 24.87 18.73 12.50
C ILE A 153 24.35 17.55 11.68
N THR A 154 23.43 16.79 12.26
CA THR A 154 22.92 15.55 11.68
C THR A 154 21.40 15.48 11.74
N GLY A 155 20.82 14.58 10.94
CA GLY A 155 19.38 14.35 10.98
C GLY A 155 18.58 15.53 10.44
N ARG A 156 17.43 15.80 11.09
CA ARG A 156 16.45 16.80 10.63
C ARG A 156 16.96 18.24 10.65
N GLU A 157 17.88 18.57 11.56
CA GLU A 157 18.46 19.92 11.68
C GLU A 157 19.22 20.33 10.40
N VAL A 158 19.69 19.36 9.61
CA VAL A 158 20.34 19.59 8.32
C VAL A 158 19.38 20.28 7.32
N PHE A 159 18.09 19.94 7.32
CA PHE A 159 17.13 20.51 6.38
C PHE A 159 16.82 21.98 6.65
N ASP A 160 16.84 22.41 7.92
CA ASP A 160 16.73 23.84 8.27
C ASP A 160 17.92 24.63 7.70
N ILE A 161 19.12 24.08 7.79
CA ILE A 161 20.33 24.69 7.23
C ILE A 161 20.27 24.73 5.70
N TYR A 162 19.86 23.63 5.07
CA TYR A 162 19.66 23.57 3.62
C TYR A 162 18.66 24.60 3.12
N LEU A 163 17.53 24.76 3.82
CA LEU A 163 16.53 25.74 3.45
C LEU A 163 17.06 27.17 3.60
N LYS A 164 17.78 27.47 4.70
CA LYS A 164 18.43 28.77 4.90
C LYS A 164 19.46 29.06 3.82
N GLU A 165 20.30 28.09 3.47
CA GLU A 165 21.28 28.23 2.39
C GLU A 165 20.58 28.49 1.05
N PHE A 166 19.56 27.71 0.70
CA PHE A 166 18.79 27.92 -0.52
C PHE A 166 18.17 29.33 -0.56
N ASN A 167 17.59 29.79 0.54
CA ASN A 167 17.00 31.13 0.62
C ASN A 167 18.04 32.22 0.36
N ILE A 168 19.26 32.07 0.87
CA ILE A 168 20.37 32.99 0.57
C ILE A 168 20.74 32.95 -0.92
N ILE A 169 20.90 31.75 -1.48
CA ILE A 169 21.23 31.57 -2.90
C ILE A 169 20.14 32.21 -3.79
N TYR A 170 18.87 31.98 -3.45
CA TYR A 170 17.74 32.55 -4.17
C TYR A 170 17.71 34.08 -4.07
N GLN A 171 17.96 34.65 -2.89
CA GLN A 171 18.04 36.10 -2.74
C GLN A 171 19.19 36.70 -3.55
N ILE A 172 20.36 36.05 -3.57
CA ILE A 172 21.47 36.46 -4.44
C ILE A 172 21.03 36.42 -5.90
N ALA A 173 20.41 35.33 -6.36
CA ALA A 173 19.92 35.20 -7.73
C ALA A 173 18.87 36.27 -8.09
N SER A 174 17.98 36.62 -7.15
CA SER A 174 16.96 37.65 -7.32
C SER A 174 17.53 39.06 -7.42
N PHE A 175 18.72 39.32 -6.84
CA PHE A 175 19.39 40.61 -6.96
C PHE A 175 19.87 40.89 -8.40
N TYR A 176 20.20 39.84 -9.15
CA TYR A 176 20.64 39.93 -10.54
C TYR A 176 19.50 39.84 -11.58
N LYS A 177 18.24 40.02 -11.13
CA LYS A 177 17.01 39.93 -11.93
C LYS A 177 16.93 40.90 -13.12
N GLU A 178 17.72 41.97 -13.12
CA GLU A 178 17.61 43.05 -14.12
C GLU A 178 18.32 42.77 -15.46
N THR A 179 19.13 41.71 -15.59
CA THR A 179 20.10 41.64 -16.69
C THR A 179 19.77 40.68 -17.84
N SER A 180 18.76 39.81 -17.75
CA SER A 180 18.50 38.83 -18.83
C SER A 180 17.04 38.34 -18.97
N ILE A 181 16.50 38.48 -20.19
CA ILE A 181 15.20 37.95 -20.60
C ILE A 181 15.26 36.42 -20.65
N GLY A 182 14.29 35.74 -20.02
CA GLY A 182 14.16 34.26 -20.03
C GLY A 182 14.83 33.54 -18.85
N PHE A 183 15.42 34.28 -17.90
CA PHE A 183 16.08 33.71 -16.73
C PHE A 183 15.08 33.22 -15.67
N ASN A 184 15.00 31.91 -15.43
CA ASN A 184 14.27 31.35 -14.30
C ASN A 184 15.16 31.32 -13.05
N GLN A 185 15.07 32.40 -12.25
CA GLN A 185 15.84 32.60 -11.01
C GLN A 185 15.74 31.43 -10.04
N PHE A 186 14.54 30.87 -9.90
CA PHE A 186 14.29 29.77 -8.98
C PHE A 186 15.08 28.52 -9.40
N LYS A 187 14.97 28.13 -10.68
CA LYS A 187 15.69 26.96 -11.22
C LYS A 187 17.20 27.11 -11.09
N SER A 188 17.73 28.29 -11.39
CA SER A 188 19.17 28.54 -11.30
C SER A 188 19.67 28.56 -9.86
N ALA A 189 18.93 29.18 -8.94
CA ALA A 189 19.25 29.13 -7.52
C ALA A 189 19.22 27.69 -6.99
N TYR A 190 18.22 26.90 -7.39
CA TYR A 190 18.11 25.51 -6.96
C TYR A 190 19.23 24.64 -7.55
N SER A 191 19.60 24.85 -8.81
CA SER A 191 20.74 24.14 -9.41
C SER A 191 22.05 24.44 -8.69
N ILE A 192 22.30 25.70 -8.31
CA ILE A 192 23.47 26.06 -7.49
C ILE A 192 23.43 25.37 -6.12
N PHE A 193 22.28 25.35 -5.46
CA PHE A 193 22.09 24.69 -4.18
C PHE A 193 22.27 23.16 -4.26
N TYR A 194 21.71 22.54 -5.31
CA TYR A 194 21.67 21.09 -5.45
C TYR A 194 22.98 20.55 -6.04
N ASP A 195 23.43 21.08 -7.18
CA ASP A 195 24.62 20.60 -7.88
C ASP A 195 25.90 21.28 -7.42
N GLY A 196 25.82 22.47 -6.83
CA GLY A 196 26.98 23.26 -6.43
C GLY A 196 27.46 24.20 -7.52
N ALA A 197 28.00 25.35 -7.13
CA ALA A 197 28.39 26.43 -8.06
C ALA A 197 29.49 26.03 -9.06
N SER A 198 30.33 25.05 -8.72
CA SER A 198 31.39 24.54 -9.60
C SER A 198 30.88 23.69 -10.76
N LEU A 199 29.67 23.12 -10.67
CA LEU A 199 29.10 22.22 -11.67
C LEU A 199 28.13 22.93 -12.63
N VAL A 200 27.67 24.12 -12.26
CA VAL A 200 26.77 25.00 -13.04
C VAL A 200 27.30 25.34 -14.44
N PRO A 201 28.61 25.63 -14.67
CA PRO A 201 29.13 25.91 -16.02
C PRO A 201 29.07 24.72 -16.99
N HIS A 202 28.91 23.49 -16.51
CA HIS A 202 28.92 22.28 -17.33
C HIS A 202 27.51 21.77 -17.68
N ILE A 203 26.56 21.86 -16.75
CA ILE A 203 25.17 21.39 -16.95
C ILE A 203 24.37 22.35 -17.85
N LEU A 204 24.75 23.63 -17.86
CA LEU A 204 23.97 24.70 -18.49
C LEU A 204 24.52 25.18 -19.85
N LYS A 205 25.48 24.46 -20.44
CA LYS A 205 25.99 24.76 -21.80
C LYS A 205 24.94 24.58 -22.89
N ASP A 206 23.91 23.78 -22.65
CA ASP A 206 22.81 23.52 -23.60
C ASP A 206 21.66 24.55 -23.53
N GLN A 207 21.65 25.45 -22.53
CA GLN A 207 20.67 26.52 -22.46
C GLN A 207 21.35 27.86 -22.76
N THR A 208 21.09 28.35 -23.96
CA THR A 208 21.59 29.62 -24.48
C THR A 208 21.38 30.76 -23.47
N ASN A 209 22.43 31.56 -23.27
CA ASN A 209 22.53 32.79 -22.44
C ASN A 209 22.96 32.74 -20.96
N ILE A 210 23.52 31.64 -20.44
CA ILE A 210 24.12 31.66 -19.08
C ILE A 210 25.54 32.25 -19.03
N ASN A 211 26.15 32.50 -20.20
CA ASN A 211 27.32 33.38 -20.28
C ASN A 211 27.06 34.77 -19.69
N SER A 212 25.82 35.21 -19.45
CA SER A 212 25.51 36.48 -18.75
C SER A 212 25.55 36.39 -17.21
N ILE A 213 25.41 35.19 -16.63
CA ILE A 213 25.48 34.95 -15.17
C ILE A 213 26.90 34.61 -14.76
N ILE A 214 27.60 33.85 -15.63
CA ILE A 214 29.02 33.51 -15.46
C ILE A 214 29.91 34.69 -15.90
N ASN A 215 29.51 35.45 -16.93
CA ASN A 215 30.07 36.78 -17.22
C ASN A 215 29.12 37.87 -16.73
N LEU A 216 29.05 38.06 -15.41
CA LEU A 216 28.69 39.36 -14.84
C LEU A 216 29.74 40.39 -15.26
N LYS A 217 29.65 40.88 -16.51
CA LYS A 217 30.26 42.14 -16.92
C LYS A 217 29.32 43.25 -16.45
N GLU A 218 29.61 43.85 -15.31
CA GLU A 218 29.28 45.26 -15.15
C GLU A 218 30.43 46.10 -15.74
N PRO A 219 30.11 47.18 -16.47
CA PRO A 219 31.10 48.07 -17.03
C PRO A 219 31.71 48.95 -15.93
N ASN A 220 33.04 48.95 -15.85
CA ASN A 220 33.86 50.04 -15.34
C ASN A 220 33.47 50.68 -14.00
N LEU A 221 34.03 50.15 -12.92
CA LEU A 221 34.96 50.94 -12.09
C LEU A 221 36.22 50.10 -11.91
N ASN A 222 37.12 50.23 -12.89
CA ASN A 222 38.47 49.71 -12.94
C ASN A 222 38.64 48.22 -12.58
N GLY A 223 38.24 47.39 -13.54
CA GLY A 223 39.08 46.31 -14.09
C GLY A 223 39.68 45.34 -13.08
N ASP A 224 38.92 44.29 -12.75
CA ASP A 224 39.35 42.91 -12.94
C ASP A 224 38.10 42.00 -13.02
N LEU A 225 37.94 41.30 -14.13
CA LEU A 225 36.84 40.37 -14.43
C LEU A 225 36.94 39.14 -13.53
N TYR A 226 35.88 38.77 -12.82
CA TYR A 226 35.83 37.48 -12.13
C TYR A 226 34.53 36.72 -12.43
N ASP A 227 34.71 35.65 -13.21
CA ASP A 227 33.77 34.56 -13.42
C ASP A 227 33.46 33.90 -12.06
N VAL A 228 32.19 33.60 -11.75
CA VAL A 228 31.77 32.96 -10.49
C VAL A 228 32.48 31.61 -10.28
N SER A 229 32.81 30.92 -11.38
CA SER A 229 33.65 29.73 -11.37
C SER A 229 35.12 30.03 -11.04
N LYS A 230 35.64 31.21 -11.42
CA LYS A 230 36.95 31.72 -10.96
C LYS A 230 36.94 32.18 -9.51
N VAL A 231 35.85 32.75 -9.01
CA VAL A 231 35.71 33.06 -7.56
C VAL A 231 35.77 31.77 -6.75
N TYR A 232 35.16 30.68 -7.22
CA TYR A 232 35.27 29.37 -6.58
C TYR A 232 36.67 28.75 -6.72
N GLN A 233 37.33 28.87 -7.89
CA GLN A 233 38.66 28.28 -8.12
C GLN A 233 39.84 29.08 -7.53
N GLU A 234 39.75 30.42 -7.47
CA GLU A 234 40.83 31.30 -7.03
C GLU A 234 40.63 31.85 -5.61
N SER A 235 39.44 31.71 -5.00
CA SER A 235 39.21 32.22 -3.64
C SER A 235 38.98 31.09 -2.63
N LYS A 236 40.03 30.82 -1.85
CA LYS A 236 39.85 30.57 -0.42
C LYS A 236 38.91 31.65 0.12
N TYR A 237 37.67 31.30 0.48
CA TYR A 237 36.66 31.93 1.38
C TYR A 237 36.54 33.48 1.48
N TYR A 238 37.64 34.20 1.45
CA TYR A 238 37.87 35.60 1.75
C TYR A 238 37.22 36.61 0.78
N ARG A 239 36.84 36.21 -0.44
CA ARG A 239 36.20 37.12 -1.41
C ARG A 239 34.68 36.99 -1.45
N LEU A 240 34.14 35.80 -1.12
CA LEU A 240 32.70 35.64 -0.89
C LEU A 240 32.25 36.50 0.29
N SER A 241 33.03 36.53 1.38
CA SER A 241 32.75 37.32 2.58
C SER A 241 32.62 38.82 2.30
N SER A 242 33.30 39.38 1.30
CA SER A 242 33.14 40.80 0.90
C SER A 242 31.77 41.06 0.26
N TRP A 243 31.27 40.12 -0.55
CA TRP A 243 29.94 40.18 -1.18
C TRP A 243 28.80 39.93 -0.20
N VAL A 244 28.98 38.93 0.67
CA VAL A 244 28.14 38.68 1.84
C VAL A 244 28.04 39.94 2.70
N ASN A 245 29.16 40.59 3.00
CA ASN A 245 29.18 41.80 3.81
C ASN A 245 28.46 42.98 3.13
N LYS A 246 28.45 43.02 1.80
CA LYS A 246 27.65 44.00 1.04
C LYS A 246 26.14 43.71 1.11
N LEU A 247 25.73 42.44 1.10
CA LEU A 247 24.34 42.00 1.29
C LEU A 247 23.85 42.17 2.75
N ARG A 248 24.75 41.94 3.72
CA ARG A 248 24.55 42.19 5.15
C ARG A 248 24.14 43.63 5.43
N LEU A 249 24.74 44.58 4.72
CA LEU A 249 24.45 46.02 4.84
C LEU A 249 23.08 46.42 4.24
N VAL A 250 22.49 45.63 3.35
CA VAL A 250 21.28 46.00 2.59
C VAL A 250 20.01 45.30 3.11
N LYS A 251 20.11 44.07 3.60
CA LYS A 251 18.93 43.28 4.04
C LYS A 251 19.08 42.52 5.37
N GLY A 252 20.17 42.73 6.11
CA GLY A 252 20.39 42.07 7.41
C GLY A 252 20.71 40.57 7.30
N LEU A 253 21.07 40.06 6.12
CA LEU A 253 21.52 38.67 5.97
C LEU A 253 22.99 38.53 6.36
N SER A 254 23.25 37.66 7.33
CA SER A 254 24.59 37.26 7.69
C SER A 254 24.79 35.81 7.25
N ILE A 255 25.50 35.59 6.14
CA ILE A 255 26.02 34.23 5.79
C ILE A 255 27.02 33.77 6.86
N GLU A 256 27.59 34.71 7.62
CA GLU A 256 28.39 34.45 8.81
C GLU A 256 27.58 33.73 9.92
N ASP A 257 26.24 33.78 9.88
CA ASP A 257 25.38 33.05 10.83
C ASP A 257 25.25 31.56 10.50
N LEU A 258 25.36 31.20 9.21
CA LEU A 258 25.29 29.79 8.80
C LEU A 258 26.53 29.01 9.22
N ARG A 259 27.72 29.63 9.06
CA ARG A 259 29.02 29.02 9.37
C ARG A 259 29.21 27.65 8.71
N ILE A 260 28.71 27.48 7.49
CA ILE A 260 28.88 26.26 6.68
C ILE A 260 29.61 26.58 5.39
N ASP A 261 30.12 25.55 4.74
CA ASP A 261 30.60 25.66 3.36
C ASP A 261 29.43 25.75 2.36
N VAL A 262 28.99 26.98 2.11
CA VAL A 262 27.93 27.30 1.16
C VAL A 262 28.36 27.04 -0.31
N PHE A 263 27.39 26.81 -1.19
CA PHE A 263 27.56 26.63 -2.64
C PHE A 263 28.30 25.36 -3.09
N LYS A 264 28.59 24.42 -2.17
CA LYS A 264 29.25 23.15 -2.51
C LYS A 264 28.35 22.15 -3.26
N GLY A 265 27.04 22.34 -3.17
CA GLY A 265 26.07 21.38 -3.69
C GLY A 265 25.76 20.26 -2.70
N HIS A 266 24.49 19.86 -2.65
CA HIS A 266 23.99 18.83 -1.71
C HIS A 266 23.40 17.60 -2.41
N SER A 267 23.58 17.48 -3.73
CA SER A 267 23.01 16.42 -4.56
C SER A 267 23.34 15.01 -4.05
N SER A 268 24.54 14.79 -3.51
CA SER A 268 24.94 13.48 -2.96
C SER A 268 23.98 13.00 -1.88
N GLN A 269 23.72 13.81 -0.84
CA GLN A 269 22.84 13.42 0.27
C GLN A 269 21.36 13.50 -0.12
N LEU A 270 20.96 14.57 -0.82
CA LEU A 270 19.56 14.80 -1.19
C LEU A 270 19.05 13.82 -2.25
N SER A 271 19.89 13.33 -3.17
CA SER A 271 19.48 12.35 -4.19
C SER A 271 18.99 11.05 -3.56
N HIS A 272 19.72 10.53 -2.57
CA HIS A 272 19.35 9.29 -1.89
C HIS A 272 18.05 9.47 -1.10
N TYR A 273 17.93 10.59 -0.40
CA TYR A 273 16.72 10.96 0.33
C TYR A 273 15.48 11.04 -0.58
N TYR A 274 15.52 11.86 -1.62
CA TYR A 274 14.39 12.04 -2.53
C TYR A 274 14.03 10.75 -3.26
N ARG A 275 15.04 9.97 -3.69
CA ARG A 275 14.81 8.70 -4.37
C ARG A 275 14.08 7.71 -3.47
N HIS A 276 14.51 7.52 -2.22
CA HIS A 276 13.85 6.58 -1.32
C HIS A 276 12.44 7.06 -0.98
N LEU A 277 12.26 8.36 -0.70
CA LEU A 277 10.94 8.93 -0.43
C LEU A 277 9.99 8.72 -1.61
N TYR A 278 10.45 9.00 -2.83
CA TYR A 278 9.69 8.79 -4.06
C TYR A 278 9.32 7.31 -4.26
N GLN A 279 10.26 6.39 -4.05
CA GLN A 279 9.98 4.96 -4.19
C GLN A 279 8.94 4.47 -3.17
N THR A 280 8.98 4.97 -1.93
CA THR A 280 7.96 4.63 -0.92
C THR A 280 6.58 5.12 -1.35
N VAL A 281 6.48 6.36 -1.84
CA VAL A 281 5.21 6.92 -2.31
C VAL A 281 4.69 6.14 -3.52
N LYS A 282 5.56 5.87 -4.50
CA LYS A 282 5.25 5.08 -5.68
C LYS A 282 4.81 3.66 -5.32
N PHE A 283 5.47 3.02 -4.35
CA PHE A 283 5.12 1.69 -3.87
C PHE A 283 3.68 1.64 -3.34
N VAL A 284 3.26 2.62 -2.53
CA VAL A 284 1.88 2.70 -2.03
C VAL A 284 0.88 3.01 -3.15
N CYS A 285 1.19 4.00 -3.99
CA CYS A 285 0.30 4.47 -5.04
C CYS A 285 0.01 3.39 -6.11
N ASN A 286 1.01 2.55 -6.41
CA ASN A 286 0.92 1.52 -7.45
C ASN A 286 0.23 0.23 -6.99
N GLN A 287 -0.17 0.11 -5.71
CA GLN A 287 -0.89 -1.08 -5.26
C GLN A 287 -2.26 -1.22 -5.94
N ARG A 288 -2.65 -2.47 -6.21
CA ARG A 288 -3.93 -2.81 -6.83
C ARG A 288 -5.11 -2.41 -5.93
N ARG A 289 -6.25 -2.08 -6.54
CA ARG A 289 -7.44 -1.58 -5.82
C ARG A 289 -8.06 -2.62 -4.89
N GLU A 290 -7.90 -3.90 -5.20
CA GLU A 290 -8.37 -5.01 -4.36
C GLU A 290 -7.58 -5.12 -3.05
N LEU A 291 -6.31 -4.70 -3.07
CA LEU A 291 -5.45 -4.69 -1.90
C LEU A 291 -5.61 -3.38 -1.11
N LEU A 292 -5.49 -2.23 -1.77
CA LEU A 292 -5.59 -0.91 -1.16
C LEU A 292 -6.53 0.00 -1.95
N LYS A 293 -7.58 0.47 -1.28
CA LYS A 293 -8.44 1.53 -1.80
C LYS A 293 -7.71 2.87 -1.74
N TYR A 294 -8.27 3.90 -2.36
CA TYR A 294 -7.63 5.21 -2.41
C TYR A 294 -7.48 5.85 -1.02
N GLU A 295 -8.48 5.66 -0.16
CA GLU A 295 -8.50 6.12 1.22
C GLU A 295 -7.43 5.40 2.05
N ASP A 296 -7.25 4.08 1.84
CA ASP A 296 -6.16 3.32 2.47
C ASP A 296 -4.80 3.90 2.04
N LYS A 297 -4.60 4.15 0.75
CA LYS A 297 -3.36 4.76 0.22
C LYS A 297 -3.11 6.14 0.84
N ARG A 298 -4.14 6.99 0.92
CA ARG A 298 -4.08 8.30 1.59
C ARG A 298 -3.69 8.15 3.06
N ASN A 299 -4.21 7.16 3.77
CA ASN A 299 -3.87 6.90 5.16
C ASN A 299 -2.40 6.49 5.34
N TYR A 300 -1.89 5.54 4.55
CA TYR A 300 -0.47 5.16 4.62
C TYR A 300 0.45 6.34 4.25
N LEU A 301 0.11 7.10 3.21
CA LEU A 301 0.91 8.27 2.83
C LEU A 301 0.84 9.40 3.85
N ARG A 302 -0.26 9.53 4.60
CA ARG A 302 -0.35 10.42 5.76
C ARG A 302 0.60 9.99 6.88
N ILE A 303 0.76 8.68 7.14
CA ILE A 303 1.75 8.15 8.09
C ILE A 303 3.17 8.49 7.64
N LEU A 304 3.49 8.30 6.36
CA LEU A 304 4.79 8.66 5.79
C LEU A 304 5.04 10.17 5.89
N ARG A 305 4.07 10.99 5.48
CA ARG A 305 4.15 12.46 5.51
C ARG A 305 4.33 13.00 6.94
N ALA A 306 3.71 12.38 7.94
CA ALA A 306 3.91 12.73 9.34
C ALA A 306 5.35 12.50 9.83
N GLN A 307 6.17 11.74 9.08
CA GLN A 307 7.60 11.61 9.33
C GLN A 307 8.44 12.71 8.68
N LEU A 308 7.87 13.65 7.92
CA LEU A 308 8.61 14.73 7.24
C LEU A 308 8.47 16.03 8.02
N SER A 309 9.57 16.76 8.22
CA SER A 309 9.51 18.12 8.75
C SER A 309 8.91 19.10 7.73
N ASN A 310 8.55 20.29 8.18
CA ASN A 310 8.02 21.32 7.29
C ASN A 310 9.08 21.79 6.29
N GLU A 311 10.34 21.85 6.73
CA GLU A 311 11.51 22.19 5.90
C GLU A 311 11.76 21.11 4.84
N GLU A 312 11.60 19.82 5.20
CA GLU A 312 11.65 18.69 4.26
C GLU A 312 10.58 18.79 3.17
N GLN A 313 9.33 19.10 3.53
CA GLN A 313 8.24 19.27 2.56
C GLN A 313 8.46 20.46 1.64
N VAL A 314 8.99 21.57 2.16
CA VAL A 314 9.37 22.75 1.35
C VAL A 314 10.48 22.41 0.37
N LEU A 315 11.55 21.75 0.83
CA LEU A 315 12.66 21.36 -0.04
C LEU A 315 12.24 20.33 -1.10
N LEU A 316 11.31 19.43 -0.77
CA LEU A 316 10.69 18.52 -1.73
C LEU A 316 9.87 19.25 -2.79
N PHE A 317 9.08 20.24 -2.39
CA PHE A 317 8.37 21.12 -3.32
C PHE A 317 9.36 21.89 -4.22
N TYR A 318 10.43 22.45 -3.65
CA TYR A 318 11.46 23.14 -4.41
C TYR A 318 12.17 22.23 -5.41
N ASN A 319 12.42 20.98 -5.04
CA ASN A 319 12.99 19.97 -5.94
C ASN A 319 12.14 19.78 -7.20
N TRP A 320 10.82 19.68 -7.03
CA TRP A 320 9.89 19.57 -8.15
C TRP A 320 9.75 20.88 -8.92
N HIS A 321 9.60 22.01 -8.24
CA HIS A 321 9.43 23.32 -8.89
C HIS A 321 10.67 23.73 -9.71
N ALA A 322 11.83 23.21 -9.34
CA ALA A 322 13.09 23.37 -10.08
C ALA A 322 13.30 22.35 -11.22
N ASP A 323 12.30 21.52 -11.55
CA ASP A 323 12.32 20.42 -12.53
C ASP A 323 13.17 19.18 -12.20
N TYR A 324 13.85 19.13 -11.04
CA TYR A 324 14.60 17.92 -10.62
C TYR A 324 13.65 16.78 -10.23
N GLY A 325 12.49 17.13 -9.68
CA GLY A 325 11.50 16.22 -9.13
C GLY A 325 10.28 15.98 -10.03
N ASN A 326 10.36 16.19 -11.35
CA ASN A 326 9.21 16.16 -12.28
C ASN A 326 8.30 14.91 -12.17
N ASN A 327 8.81 13.79 -11.67
CA ASN A 327 8.02 12.57 -11.48
C ASN A 327 7.02 12.62 -10.33
N TRP A 328 7.15 13.58 -9.40
CA TRP A 328 6.24 13.77 -8.27
C TRP A 328 4.86 14.27 -8.69
N GLU A 329 4.82 15.22 -9.63
CA GLU A 329 3.59 15.81 -10.13
C GLU A 329 3.74 16.11 -11.63
N ASN A 330 2.98 15.39 -12.46
CA ASN A 330 2.92 15.50 -13.92
C ASN A 330 1.64 14.85 -14.47
N SER A 331 1.55 14.66 -15.80
CA SER A 331 0.40 14.04 -16.45
C SER A 331 0.09 12.61 -16.00
N ASN A 332 1.10 11.85 -15.57
CA ASN A 332 1.00 10.44 -15.19
C ASN A 332 0.92 10.23 -13.67
N HIS A 333 1.56 11.10 -12.89
CA HIS A 333 1.65 10.98 -11.44
C HIS A 333 1.20 12.27 -10.77
N LYS A 334 0.33 12.14 -9.76
CA LYS A 334 -0.23 13.25 -9.01
C LYS A 334 0.00 13.10 -7.51
N PHE A 335 1.25 12.93 -7.10
CA PHE A 335 1.56 12.55 -5.73
C PHE A 335 1.44 13.72 -4.74
N PHE A 336 1.75 14.95 -5.16
CA PHE A 336 1.57 16.12 -4.31
C PHE A 336 0.10 16.47 -4.19
N THR A 337 -0.63 16.46 -5.31
CA THR A 337 -2.05 16.76 -5.34
C THR A 337 -2.86 15.59 -4.81
N ASP A 338 -3.13 14.55 -5.60
CA ASP A 338 -4.07 13.47 -5.25
C ASP A 338 -3.74 12.77 -3.93
N TYR A 339 -2.49 12.74 -3.50
CA TYR A 339 -2.10 12.09 -2.24
C TYR A 339 -1.62 13.04 -1.14
N ARG A 340 -1.68 14.36 -1.37
CA ARG A 340 -1.38 15.40 -0.37
C ARG A 340 0.01 15.29 0.24
N MET A 341 1.03 14.86 -0.51
CA MET A 341 2.36 14.61 0.05
C MET A 341 3.07 15.87 0.60
N ILE A 342 2.64 17.07 0.23
CA ILE A 342 3.20 18.36 0.66
C ILE A 342 2.20 19.23 1.45
N HIS A 343 1.25 18.60 2.13
CA HIS A 343 0.15 19.28 2.81
C HIS A 343 0.57 20.17 3.98
N ASN A 344 1.66 19.84 4.70
CA ASN A 344 2.11 20.58 5.88
C ASN A 344 3.16 21.66 5.54
N ILE A 345 3.21 22.13 4.29
CA ILE A 345 4.06 23.27 3.93
C ILE A 345 3.56 24.51 4.67
N ARG A 346 4.48 25.17 5.39
CA ARG A 346 4.26 26.50 5.97
C ARG A 346 4.64 27.57 4.97
N GLU A 347 3.70 28.44 4.62
CA GLU A 347 3.92 29.55 3.68
C GLU A 347 5.08 30.46 4.11
N SER A 348 5.25 30.67 5.42
CA SER A 348 6.35 31.48 5.98
C SER A 348 7.76 30.93 5.71
N LEU A 349 7.87 29.67 5.29
CA LEU A 349 9.15 29.03 4.92
C LEU A 349 9.47 29.15 3.42
N LEU A 350 8.48 29.57 2.62
CA LEU A 350 8.66 29.77 1.18
C LEU A 350 9.45 31.05 0.90
N VAL A 351 10.16 31.08 -0.24
CA VAL A 351 10.78 32.31 -0.74
C VAL A 351 9.71 33.30 -1.19
N SER A 352 9.99 34.61 -1.07
CA SER A 352 9.01 35.71 -1.16
C SER A 352 8.15 35.78 -2.43
N ASP A 353 8.59 35.15 -3.51
CA ASP A 353 7.98 35.28 -4.83
C ASP A 353 7.16 34.03 -5.21
N ILE A 354 6.98 33.07 -4.29
CA ILE A 354 6.22 31.84 -4.53
C ILE A 354 4.83 31.94 -3.94
N ASP A 355 3.83 31.91 -4.82
CA ASP A 355 2.46 31.59 -4.47
C ASP A 355 2.19 30.11 -4.79
N ILE A 356 2.30 29.26 -3.76
CA ILE A 356 2.16 27.82 -3.92
C ILE A 356 0.73 27.42 -4.33
N VAL A 357 -0.28 28.16 -3.88
CA VAL A 357 -1.68 27.87 -4.20
C VAL A 357 -1.94 28.14 -5.68
N GLN A 358 -1.48 29.29 -6.18
CA GLN A 358 -1.60 29.64 -7.59
C GLN A 358 -0.87 28.64 -8.48
N ILE A 359 0.35 28.24 -8.12
CA ILE A 359 1.13 27.24 -8.88
C ILE A 359 0.34 25.93 -9.05
N PHE A 360 -0.25 25.39 -7.98
CA PHE A 360 -0.98 24.13 -8.08
C PHE A 360 -2.36 24.28 -8.75
N ASN A 361 -3.02 25.43 -8.61
CA ASN A 361 -4.26 25.73 -9.34
C ASN A 361 -4.03 25.76 -10.86
N ASP A 362 -2.91 26.32 -11.31
CA ASP A 362 -2.55 26.40 -12.73
C ASP A 362 -2.19 25.04 -13.31
N VAL A 363 -1.55 24.16 -12.53
CA VAL A 363 -1.13 22.82 -12.97
C VAL A 363 -2.31 21.84 -12.92
N HIS A 364 -3.06 21.81 -11.83
CA HIS A 364 -4.15 20.85 -11.59
C HIS A 364 -5.33 21.50 -10.86
N PRO A 365 -6.29 22.11 -11.58
CA PRO A 365 -7.43 22.78 -10.95
C PRO A 365 -8.38 21.80 -10.24
N ASN A 366 -8.36 20.53 -10.63
CA ASN A 366 -9.18 19.47 -10.03
C ASN A 366 -8.28 18.42 -9.38
N ILE A 367 -8.27 18.42 -8.04
CA ILE A 367 -7.57 17.44 -7.22
C ILE A 367 -8.52 16.35 -6.74
N ARG A 368 -8.05 15.10 -6.69
CA ARG A 368 -8.86 14.00 -6.12
C ARG A 368 -9.07 14.23 -4.61
N LYS A 369 -10.28 13.91 -4.14
CA LYS A 369 -10.70 14.02 -2.73
C LYS A 369 -11.10 12.66 -2.19
N GLU A 370 -11.00 12.49 -0.87
CA GLU A 370 -11.50 11.29 -0.16
C GLU A 370 -13.04 11.25 -0.16
N ASP A 371 -13.62 10.07 -0.33
CA ASP A 371 -15.08 9.90 -0.29
C ASP A 371 -15.64 10.32 1.08
N GLY A 372 -16.64 11.22 1.07
CA GLY A 372 -17.30 11.68 2.30
C GLY A 372 -16.61 12.83 3.05
N ARG A 373 -15.52 13.42 2.51
CA ARG A 373 -14.95 14.67 3.03
C ARG A 373 -15.46 15.89 2.26
N GLU A 374 -16.21 16.77 2.94
CA GLU A 374 -16.62 18.06 2.37
C GLU A 374 -15.43 19.02 2.22
N ASN A 375 -14.56 19.09 3.24
CA ASN A 375 -13.29 19.81 3.20
C ASN A 375 -12.11 18.83 3.11
N ASP A 376 -11.35 18.92 2.01
CA ASP A 376 -10.11 18.15 1.77
C ASP A 376 -9.13 19.02 0.97
N PRO A 377 -8.63 20.12 1.54
CA PRO A 377 -7.76 21.05 0.82
C PRO A 377 -6.39 20.44 0.53
N LEU A 378 -5.62 21.12 -0.31
CA LEU A 378 -4.28 20.68 -0.65
C LEU A 378 -3.31 20.94 0.50
N PHE A 379 -3.41 22.11 1.13
CA PHE A 379 -2.52 22.55 2.20
C PHE A 379 -3.27 22.77 3.52
N GLU A 380 -2.57 22.52 4.64
CA GLU A 380 -3.11 22.64 6.00
C GLU A 380 -3.56 24.06 6.34
N PHE A 381 -2.91 25.09 5.81
CA PHE A 381 -3.30 26.49 6.06
C PHE A 381 -4.59 26.91 5.31
N GLN A 382 -5.16 26.03 4.50
CA GLN A 382 -6.45 26.23 3.82
C GLN A 382 -7.61 25.55 4.56
N ASP A 383 -7.32 24.68 5.54
CA ASP A 383 -8.30 24.16 6.49
C ASP A 383 -8.71 25.26 7.48
#